data_AF-A0A8J3CKV1-F1
#
_entry.id   AF-A0A8J3CKV1-F1
#
_cell.length_a   1.000
_cell.length_b   1.000
_cell.length_c   1.000
_cell.angle_alpha   90.00
_cell.angle_beta   90.00
_cell.angle_gamma   90.00
#
_symmetry.space_group_name_H-M   'P 1'
#
loop_
_entity.id
_entity.type
_entity.pdbx_description
1 polymer ?
#
loop_
_entity_poly.entity_id
_entity_poly.type
_entity_poly.pdbx_seq_one_letter_code
_entity_poly.pdbx_strand_id
1 'polypeptide(L)'
;MSERTLARHDALYRLMLHLAPTDFGRRPACADAEDPEIFHPVSEAQVETVAEAKSFCAVCPVRRSCLEQALRRAEHGIWGGLTESERERLLRRRATQQPAVPRERDLVAEAVDLVVRARRDGGELSVSAATKALGVRYARARAAVLAARAALDTETQTGASGEVSAA
;
A
#
# COMPACT_ATOMS: atom_id res chain seq x y z
N MET A 1 -19.63 15.09 37.27
CA MET A 1 -18.68 14.34 36.41
C MET A 1 -18.57 15.10 35.10
N SER A 2 -17.40 15.64 34.74
CA SER A 2 -17.24 16.49 33.55
C SER A 2 -17.33 15.68 32.26
N GLU A 3 -17.88 16.25 31.20
CA GLU A 3 -17.96 15.68 29.85
C GLU A 3 -16.58 15.23 29.32
N ARG A 4 -15.52 15.94 29.71
CA ARG A 4 -14.12 15.57 29.41
C ARG A 4 -13.65 14.31 30.14
N THR A 5 -14.19 14.03 31.32
CA THR A 5 -13.92 12.82 32.11
C THR A 5 -14.61 11.61 31.50
N LEU A 6 -15.84 11.79 30.97
CA LEU A 6 -16.58 10.73 30.26
C LEU A 6 -15.88 10.32 28.96
N ALA A 7 -15.42 11.29 28.15
CA ALA A 7 -14.68 11.01 26.92
C ALA A 7 -13.34 10.30 27.15
N ARG A 8 -12.61 10.66 28.21
CA ARG A 8 -11.38 9.96 28.62
C ARG A 8 -11.66 8.54 29.11
N HIS A 9 -12.75 8.34 29.84
CA HIS A 9 -13.13 7.01 30.33
C HIS A 9 -13.53 6.10 29.16
N ASP A 10 -14.32 6.58 28.20
CA ASP A 10 -14.69 5.85 26.98
C ASP A 10 -13.46 5.40 26.17
N ALA A 11 -12.51 6.30 25.95
CA ALA A 11 -11.27 5.98 25.23
C ALA A 11 -10.40 4.93 25.94
N LEU A 12 -10.27 5.04 27.27
CA LEU A 12 -9.52 4.07 28.07
C LEU A 12 -10.22 2.71 28.15
N TYR A 13 -11.55 2.70 28.18
CA TYR A 13 -12.34 1.47 28.21
C TYR A 13 -12.24 0.71 26.88
N ARG A 14 -12.25 1.40 25.73
CA ARG A 14 -11.99 0.79 24.41
C ARG A 14 -10.58 0.19 24.31
N LEU A 15 -9.60 0.85 24.90
CA LEU A 15 -8.20 0.39 24.91
C LEU A 15 -8.00 -0.83 25.82
N MET A 16 -8.64 -0.83 26.99
CA MET A 16 -8.50 -1.91 27.98
C MET A 16 -9.30 -3.17 27.63
N LEU A 17 -10.47 -3.03 26.99
CA LEU A 17 -11.37 -4.17 26.76
C LEU A 17 -11.10 -5.00 25.51
N HIS A 18 -10.19 -4.62 24.61
CA HIS A 18 -10.08 -5.28 23.29
C HIS A 18 -11.48 -5.46 22.66
N LEU A 19 -12.31 -4.41 22.68
CA LEU A 19 -13.63 -4.45 22.04
C LEU A 19 -13.44 -5.04 20.65
N ALA A 20 -14.15 -6.14 20.41
CA ALA A 20 -13.86 -7.02 19.32
C ALA A 20 -13.81 -6.24 17.99
N PRO A 21 -13.06 -6.72 16.99
CA PRO A 21 -13.03 -6.13 15.64
C PRO A 21 -14.40 -5.73 15.07
N THR A 22 -15.51 -6.28 15.57
CA THR A 22 -16.90 -6.02 15.17
C THR A 22 -17.58 -4.81 15.84
N ASP A 23 -16.93 -4.06 16.75
CA ASP A 23 -17.54 -2.84 17.28
C ASP A 23 -17.39 -1.69 16.28
N PHE A 24 -18.47 -1.44 15.54
CA PHE A 24 -18.55 -0.37 14.56
C PHE A 24 -18.96 0.99 15.15
N GLY A 25 -19.26 1.09 16.46
CA GLY A 25 -19.69 2.33 17.12
C GLY A 25 -21.05 2.88 16.69
N ARG A 26 -21.72 2.25 15.71
CA ARG A 26 -23.10 2.50 15.27
C ARG A 26 -23.76 1.17 14.92
N ARG A 27 -25.08 1.08 15.08
CA ARG A 27 -25.84 -0.12 14.73
C ARG A 27 -25.78 -0.37 13.21
N PRO A 28 -25.44 -1.58 12.74
CA PRO A 28 -25.48 -1.92 11.32
C PRO A 28 -26.93 -2.11 10.85
N ALA A 29 -27.26 -1.61 9.66
CA ALA A 29 -28.62 -1.68 9.11
C ALA A 29 -29.10 -3.12 8.84
N CYS A 30 -28.19 -4.07 8.59
CA CYS A 30 -28.55 -5.48 8.43
C CYS A 30 -29.12 -6.11 9.70
N ALA A 31 -28.93 -5.50 10.87
CA ALA A 31 -29.54 -5.95 12.12
C ALA A 31 -31.06 -5.73 12.17
N ASP A 32 -31.62 -5.03 11.19
CA ASP A 32 -33.05 -4.76 11.07
C ASP A 32 -33.70 -5.62 9.97
N ALA A 33 -32.95 -6.51 9.32
CA ALA A 33 -33.49 -7.51 8.40
C ALA A 33 -34.24 -8.59 9.16
N GLU A 34 -35.38 -9.03 8.62
CA GLU A 34 -36.20 -10.09 9.21
C GLU A 34 -35.52 -11.46 9.11
N ASP A 35 -34.90 -11.75 7.95
CA ASP A 35 -34.15 -12.97 7.70
C ASP A 35 -32.65 -12.67 7.53
N PRO A 36 -31.78 -13.11 8.46
CA PRO A 36 -30.33 -12.99 8.32
C PRO A 36 -29.72 -13.78 7.16
N GLU A 37 -30.38 -14.83 6.67
CA GLU A 37 -29.85 -15.71 5.62
C GLU A 37 -29.77 -15.01 4.26
N ILE A 38 -30.50 -13.89 4.06
CA ILE A 38 -30.40 -13.09 2.82
C ILE A 38 -28.99 -12.57 2.59
N PHE A 39 -28.18 -12.38 3.64
CA PHE A 39 -26.78 -11.96 3.54
C PHE A 39 -25.83 -13.11 3.20
N HIS A 40 -26.31 -14.35 3.23
CA HIS A 40 -25.56 -15.57 2.93
C HIS A 40 -26.26 -16.38 1.82
N PRO A 41 -26.46 -15.79 0.62
CA PRO A 41 -27.15 -16.50 -0.46
C PRO A 41 -26.40 -17.77 -0.84
N VAL A 42 -27.15 -18.83 -1.12
CA VAL A 42 -26.62 -20.12 -1.60
C VAL A 42 -25.85 -19.93 -2.91
N SER A 43 -26.26 -18.96 -3.73
CA SER A 43 -25.57 -18.58 -4.96
C SER A 43 -25.72 -17.09 -5.26
N GLU A 44 -24.66 -16.45 -5.76
CA GLU A 44 -24.71 -15.08 -6.29
C GLU A 44 -25.66 -14.93 -7.49
N ALA A 45 -26.15 -16.04 -8.07
CA ALA A 45 -27.20 -16.05 -9.09
C ALA A 45 -28.61 -15.74 -8.54
N GLN A 46 -28.81 -15.75 -7.22
CA GLN A 46 -30.06 -15.34 -6.58
C GLN A 46 -30.15 -13.80 -6.60
N VAL A 47 -30.39 -13.23 -7.79
CA VAL A 47 -30.29 -11.78 -8.03
C VAL A 47 -31.18 -10.97 -7.08
N GLU A 48 -32.40 -11.44 -6.80
CA GLU A 48 -33.34 -10.77 -5.90
C GLU A 48 -32.82 -10.75 -4.46
N THR A 49 -32.41 -11.90 -3.91
CA THR A 49 -31.81 -12.01 -2.58
C THR A 49 -30.55 -11.15 -2.44
N VAL A 50 -29.68 -11.16 -3.46
CA VAL A 50 -28.47 -10.33 -3.48
C VAL A 50 -28.83 -8.84 -3.51
N ALA A 51 -29.82 -8.44 -4.30
CA ALA A 51 -30.27 -7.05 -4.38
C ALA A 51 -30.89 -6.58 -3.06
N GLU A 52 -31.69 -7.42 -2.42
CA GLU A 52 -32.31 -7.17 -1.12
C GLU A 52 -31.24 -6.93 -0.04
N ALA A 53 -30.29 -7.85 0.11
CA ALA A 53 -29.19 -7.69 1.06
C ALA A 53 -28.34 -6.43 0.79
N LYS A 54 -28.11 -6.10 -0.50
CA LYS A 54 -27.40 -4.88 -0.89
C LYS A 54 -28.18 -3.60 -0.55
N SER A 55 -29.51 -3.65 -0.50
CA SER A 55 -30.34 -2.48 -0.13
C SER A 55 -30.08 -2.03 1.31
N PHE A 56 -29.96 -2.96 2.26
CA PHE A 56 -29.54 -2.67 3.64
C PHE A 56 -28.14 -2.05 3.67
N CYS A 57 -27.22 -2.60 2.88
CA CYS A 57 -25.85 -2.08 2.81
C CYS A 57 -25.78 -0.66 2.25
N ALA A 58 -26.69 -0.26 1.35
CA ALA A 58 -26.70 1.05 0.73
C ALA A 58 -26.91 2.20 1.73
N VAL A 59 -27.73 1.95 2.76
CA VAL A 59 -28.05 2.93 3.83
C VAL A 59 -27.25 2.70 5.12
N CYS A 60 -26.43 1.64 5.17
CA CYS A 60 -25.76 1.21 6.39
C CYS A 60 -24.65 2.20 6.82
N PRO A 61 -24.69 2.76 8.04
CA PRO A 61 -23.72 3.76 8.50
C PRO A 61 -22.32 3.19 8.69
N VAL A 62 -22.18 1.86 8.76
CA VAL A 62 -20.91 1.16 9.03
C VAL A 62 -20.41 0.40 7.80
N ARG A 63 -21.01 0.62 6.62
CA ARG A 63 -20.71 -0.10 5.37
C ARG A 63 -19.21 -0.17 5.06
N ARG A 64 -18.49 0.95 5.20
CA ARG A 64 -17.05 1.04 4.91
C ARG A 64 -16.23 0.15 5.85
N SER A 65 -16.42 0.31 7.16
CA SER A 65 -15.71 -0.48 8.18
C SER A 65 -16.04 -1.97 8.09
N CYS A 66 -17.30 -2.32 7.81
CA CYS A 66 -17.75 -3.68 7.53
C CYS A 66 -17.02 -4.28 6.31
N LEU A 67 -16.95 -3.54 5.19
CA LEU A 67 -16.21 -4.00 4.01
C LEU A 67 -14.73 -4.21 4.30
N GLU A 68 -14.08 -3.25 4.98
CA GLU A 68 -12.67 -3.34 5.33
C GLU A 68 -12.36 -4.55 6.21
N GLN A 69 -13.26 -4.88 7.13
CA GLN A 69 -13.14 -6.08 7.94
C GLN A 69 -13.27 -7.36 7.09
N ALA A 70 -14.29 -7.44 6.24
CA ALA A 70 -14.49 -8.59 5.37
C ALA A 70 -13.31 -8.83 4.42
N LEU A 71 -12.69 -7.75 3.91
CA LEU A 71 -11.49 -7.84 3.08
C LEU A 71 -10.25 -8.37 3.84
N ARG A 72 -10.19 -8.23 5.18
CA ARG A 72 -9.09 -8.78 5.99
C ARG A 72 -9.31 -10.23 6.37
N ARG A 73 -10.56 -10.67 6.51
CA ARG A 73 -10.93 -11.98 7.07
C ARG A 73 -11.41 -13.00 6.05
N ALA A 74 -11.64 -12.58 4.80
CA ALA A 74 -12.22 -13.44 3.75
C ALA A 74 -13.55 -14.08 4.20
N GLU A 75 -14.45 -13.26 4.75
CA GLU A 75 -15.78 -13.70 5.17
C GLU A 75 -16.62 -14.17 3.98
N HIS A 76 -17.54 -15.13 4.18
CA HIS A 76 -18.51 -15.58 3.15
C HIS A 76 -19.77 -14.72 3.15
N GLY A 77 -20.43 -14.61 1.99
CA GLY A 77 -21.68 -13.84 1.83
C GLY A 77 -21.47 -12.36 1.49
N ILE A 78 -22.47 -11.54 1.77
CA ILE A 78 -22.56 -10.13 1.39
C ILE A 78 -22.11 -9.26 2.57
N TRP A 79 -20.99 -8.56 2.38
CA TRP A 79 -20.38 -7.70 3.40
C TRP A 79 -20.08 -6.32 2.83
N GLY A 80 -20.50 -5.27 3.55
CA GLY A 80 -20.28 -3.89 3.13
C GLY A 80 -20.85 -3.56 1.74
N GLY A 81 -21.87 -4.31 1.31
CA GLY A 81 -22.54 -4.16 0.02
C GLY A 81 -21.85 -4.84 -1.16
N LEU A 82 -20.90 -5.74 -0.92
CA LEU A 82 -20.25 -6.54 -1.96
C LEU A 82 -20.43 -8.03 -1.69
N THR A 83 -20.62 -8.82 -2.74
CA THR A 83 -20.50 -10.29 -2.71
C THR A 83 -19.04 -10.72 -2.55
N GLU A 84 -18.82 -12.02 -2.33
CA GLU A 84 -17.47 -12.59 -2.27
C GLU A 84 -16.71 -12.36 -3.58
N SER A 85 -17.34 -12.68 -4.71
CA SER A 85 -16.74 -12.48 -6.04
C SER A 85 -16.42 -11.01 -6.33
N GLU A 86 -17.27 -10.08 -5.86
CA GLU A 86 -17.03 -8.65 -6.00
C GLU A 86 -15.86 -8.17 -5.14
N ARG A 87 -15.74 -8.66 -3.89
CA ARG A 87 -14.60 -8.38 -3.02
C ARG A 87 -13.30 -8.88 -3.62
N GLU A 88 -13.27 -10.07 -4.19
CA GLU A 88 -12.09 -10.57 -4.89
C GLU A 88 -11.71 -9.71 -6.10
N ARG A 89 -12.68 -9.33 -6.93
CA ARG A 89 -12.45 -8.44 -8.07
C ARG A 89 -11.90 -7.10 -7.60
N LEU A 90 -12.39 -6.57 -6.49
CA LEU A 90 -11.87 -5.35 -5.87
C LEU A 90 -10.40 -5.52 -5.44
N LEU A 91 -10.05 -6.62 -4.77
CA LEU A 91 -8.67 -6.90 -4.36
C LEU A 91 -7.74 -7.05 -5.57
N ARG A 92 -8.16 -7.76 -6.61
CA ARG A 92 -7.40 -7.90 -7.87
C ARG A 92 -7.16 -6.53 -8.51
N ARG A 93 -8.19 -5.69 -8.61
CA ARG A 93 -8.06 -4.31 -9.14
C ARG A 93 -7.09 -3.48 -8.31
N ARG A 94 -7.17 -3.55 -6.97
CA ARG A 94 -6.23 -2.85 -6.08
C ARG A 94 -4.80 -3.32 -6.28
N ALA A 95 -4.58 -4.63 -6.42
CA ALA A 95 -3.26 -5.18 -6.70
C ALA A 95 -2.70 -4.68 -8.04
N THR A 96 -3.53 -4.56 -9.08
CA THR A 96 -3.08 -4.00 -10.38
C THR A 96 -2.86 -2.49 -10.37
N GLN A 97 -3.51 -1.75 -9.47
CA GLN A 97 -3.40 -0.29 -9.36
C GLN A 97 -2.32 0.15 -8.40
N GLN A 98 -1.93 -0.70 -7.45
CA GLN A 98 -0.80 -0.41 -6.59
C GLN A 98 0.46 -0.38 -7.45
N PRO A 99 1.19 0.76 -7.51
CA PRO A 99 2.47 0.79 -8.20
C PRO A 99 3.35 -0.28 -7.56
N ALA A 100 4.03 -1.06 -8.39
CA ALA A 100 5.00 -2.02 -7.89
C ALA A 100 5.97 -1.28 -6.98
N VAL A 101 6.05 -1.67 -5.70
CA VAL A 101 7.07 -1.13 -4.80
C VAL A 101 8.42 -1.53 -5.39
N PRO A 102 9.27 -0.57 -5.83
CA PRO A 102 10.55 -0.91 -6.43
C PRO A 102 11.37 -1.74 -5.45
N ARG A 103 12.02 -2.81 -5.92
CA ARG A 103 12.90 -3.58 -5.03
C ARG A 103 14.09 -2.70 -4.67
N GLU A 104 14.69 -2.92 -3.50
CA GLU A 104 15.85 -2.14 -3.05
C GLU A 104 17.00 -2.17 -4.08
N ARG A 105 17.16 -3.26 -4.83
CA ARG A 105 18.13 -3.38 -5.94
C ARG A 105 17.85 -2.41 -7.09
N ASP A 106 16.59 -2.20 -7.44
CA ASP A 106 16.18 -1.35 -8.56
C ASP A 106 16.43 0.12 -8.22
N LEU A 107 16.12 0.51 -6.98
CA LEU A 107 16.41 1.85 -6.46
C LEU A 107 17.93 2.11 -6.34
N VAL A 108 18.74 1.10 -6.02
CA VAL A 108 20.21 1.22 -6.03
C VAL A 108 20.72 1.44 -7.46
N ALA A 109 20.20 0.70 -8.44
CA ALA A 109 20.58 0.88 -9.84
C ALA A 109 20.22 2.30 -10.35
N GLU A 110 19.04 2.81 -9.98
CA GLU A 110 18.62 4.17 -10.28
C GLU A 110 19.53 5.22 -9.60
N ALA A 111 19.92 5.01 -8.34
CA ALA A 111 20.87 5.88 -7.64
C ALA A 111 22.24 5.92 -8.32
N VAL A 112 22.72 4.77 -8.83
CA VAL A 112 23.97 4.68 -9.61
C VAL A 112 23.83 5.48 -10.90
N ASP A 113 22.75 5.27 -11.64
CA ASP A 113 22.52 5.94 -12.92
C ASP A 113 22.44 7.47 -12.78
N LEU A 114 21.73 7.98 -11.76
CA LEU A 114 21.70 9.41 -11.46
C LEU A 114 23.09 9.99 -11.18
N VAL A 115 23.93 9.30 -10.42
CA VAL A 115 25.28 9.77 -10.08
C VAL A 115 26.21 9.70 -11.29
N VAL A 116 26.08 8.68 -12.13
CA VAL A 116 26.85 8.55 -13.38
C VAL A 116 26.48 9.66 -14.37
N ARG A 117 25.18 9.91 -14.57
CA ARG A 117 24.70 10.97 -15.48
C ARG A 117 25.14 12.36 -15.02
N ALA A 118 24.95 12.68 -13.73
CA ALA A 118 25.36 13.97 -13.18
C ALA A 118 26.84 14.27 -13.45
N ARG A 119 27.71 13.25 -13.38
CA ARG A 119 29.14 13.41 -13.65
C ARG A 119 29.46 13.56 -15.15
N ARG A 120 28.74 12.88 -16.04
CA ARG A 120 28.87 13.08 -17.50
C ARG A 120 28.49 14.51 -17.91
N ASP A 121 27.50 15.09 -17.25
CA ASP A 121 27.04 16.46 -17.51
C ASP A 121 27.92 17.53 -16.84
N GLY A 122 29.06 17.14 -16.24
CA GLY A 122 29.99 18.04 -15.56
C GLY A 122 29.55 18.50 -14.16
N GLY A 123 28.46 17.94 -13.63
CA GLY A 123 27.97 18.18 -12.29
C GLY A 123 28.49 17.20 -11.24
N GLU A 124 28.25 17.51 -9.96
CA GLU A 124 28.56 16.61 -8.85
C GLU A 124 27.28 16.28 -8.05
N LEU A 125 26.80 15.04 -8.17
CA LEU A 125 25.73 14.52 -7.32
C LEU A 125 26.35 13.64 -6.23
N SER A 126 26.16 14.03 -4.97
CA SER A 126 26.62 13.21 -3.85
C SER A 126 25.77 11.95 -3.72
N VAL A 127 26.41 10.85 -3.35
CA VAL A 127 25.73 9.56 -3.10
C VAL A 127 24.65 9.71 -2.01
N SER A 128 24.91 10.56 -1.02
CA SER A 128 23.95 10.87 0.05
C SER A 128 22.70 11.59 -0.49
N ALA A 129 22.85 12.51 -1.45
CA ALA A 129 21.73 13.20 -2.08
C ALA A 129 20.88 12.25 -2.94
N ALA A 130 21.52 11.41 -3.76
CA ALA A 130 20.82 10.43 -4.61
C ALA A 130 20.06 9.38 -3.77
N THR A 131 20.68 8.87 -2.72
CA THR A 131 20.06 7.84 -1.85
C THR A 131 18.94 8.39 -0.99
N LYS A 132 19.04 9.64 -0.53
CA LYS A 132 17.97 10.33 0.20
C LYS A 132 16.75 10.59 -0.68
N ALA A 133 16.97 10.98 -1.94
CA ALA A 133 15.88 11.21 -2.90
C ALA A 133 15.08 9.93 -3.23
N LEU A 134 15.77 8.78 -3.28
CA LEU A 134 15.17 7.49 -3.66
C LEU A 134 14.74 6.62 -2.45
N GLY A 135 14.96 7.08 -1.21
CA GLY A 135 14.56 6.34 -0.01
C GLY A 135 15.34 5.03 0.20
N VAL A 136 16.57 4.94 -0.30
CA VAL A 136 17.40 3.72 -0.23
C VAL A 136 18.31 3.77 0.99
N ARG A 137 18.55 2.62 1.63
CA ARG A 137 19.56 2.52 2.70
C ARG A 137 20.94 2.88 2.16
N TYR A 138 21.49 3.96 2.69
CA TYR A 138 22.78 4.54 2.31
C TYR A 138 23.91 3.51 2.17
N ALA A 139 24.03 2.56 3.11
CA ALA A 139 25.09 1.56 3.12
C ALA A 139 25.10 0.65 1.88
N ARG A 140 23.93 0.28 1.34
CA ARG A 140 23.82 -0.60 0.16
C ARG A 140 24.12 0.15 -1.14
N ALA A 141 23.61 1.36 -1.26
CA ALA A 141 23.84 2.18 -2.44
C ALA A 141 25.27 2.73 -2.52
N ARG A 142 25.92 3.02 -1.38
CA ARG A 142 27.28 3.55 -1.36
C ARG A 142 28.30 2.64 -2.03
N ALA A 143 28.26 1.34 -1.76
CA ALA A 143 29.20 0.39 -2.35
C ALA A 143 29.06 0.31 -3.88
N ALA A 144 27.82 0.25 -4.38
CA ALA A 144 27.54 0.19 -5.82
C ALA A 144 27.96 1.47 -6.56
N VAL A 145 27.72 2.65 -5.97
CA VAL A 145 28.10 3.93 -6.58
C VAL A 145 29.61 4.14 -6.60
N LEU A 146 30.34 3.72 -5.56
CA LEU A 146 31.80 3.79 -5.55
C LEU A 146 32.42 2.90 -6.63
N ALA A 147 31.90 1.68 -6.80
CA ALA A 147 32.34 0.77 -7.86
C ALA A 147 32.10 1.36 -9.26
N ALA A 148 30.93 1.97 -9.50
CA ALA A 148 30.60 2.61 -10.77
C ALA A 148 31.50 3.82 -11.08
N ARG A 149 31.82 4.65 -10.08
CA ARG A 149 32.76 5.77 -10.23
C ARG A 149 34.16 5.30 -10.60
N ALA A 150 34.66 4.27 -9.92
CA ALA A 150 35.97 3.70 -10.19
C ALA A 150 36.09 3.17 -11.64
N ALA A 151 35.03 2.55 -12.17
CA ALA A 151 34.99 2.09 -13.56
C ALA A 151 35.06 3.24 -14.59
N LEU A 152 34.42 4.38 -14.32
CA LEU A 152 34.49 5.56 -15.20
C LEU A 152 35.88 6.23 -15.17
N ASP A 153 36.50 6.31 -13.99
CA ASP A 153 37.83 6.90 -13.87
C ASP A 153 38.87 6.06 -14.67
N THR A 154 38.70 4.74 -14.75
CA THR A 154 39.54 3.86 -15.59
C THR A 154 39.31 4.04 -17.10
N GLU A 155 38.07 4.27 -17.57
CA GLU A 155 37.78 4.54 -18.99
C GLU A 155 38.40 5.87 -19.45
N THR A 156 38.38 6.89 -18.58
CA THR A 156 38.92 8.22 -18.88
C THR A 156 40.45 8.21 -18.99
N GLN A 157 41.14 7.45 -18.13
CA GLN A 157 42.60 7.27 -18.20
C GLN A 157 43.04 6.48 -19.43
N THR A 158 42.24 5.51 -19.85
CA THR A 158 42.51 4.70 -21.06
C THR A 158 42.31 5.53 -22.32
N GLY A 159 41.29 6.41 -22.36
CA GLY A 159 41.08 7.37 -23.45
C GLY A 159 42.16 8.45 -23.55
N ALA A 160 42.61 8.99 -22.41
CA ALA A 160 43.68 10.00 -22.37
C ALA A 160 45.07 9.45 -22.78
N SER A 161 45.28 8.13 -22.66
CA SER A 161 46.54 7.49 -23.06
C SER A 161 46.63 7.19 -24.57
N GLY A 162 45.54 7.38 -25.33
CA GLY A 162 45.48 7.09 -26.76
C GLY A 162 45.84 8.24 -27.71
N GLU A 163 46.05 9.47 -27.22
CA GLU A 163 46.31 10.66 -28.07
C GLU A 163 47.77 11.16 -28.09
N VAL A 164 48.71 10.47 -27.43
CA VAL A 164 50.15 10.80 -27.46
C VAL A 164 50.95 9.75 -28.22
N SER A 165 50.68 9.58 -29.51
CA SER A 165 51.61 8.92 -30.45
C SER A 165 51.25 9.20 -31.92
N ALA A 166 51.33 10.47 -32.35
CA ALA A 166 51.45 10.82 -33.76
C ALA A 166 52.01 12.25 -33.91
N ALA A 167 53.33 12.40 -33.74
CA ALA A 167 54.10 13.54 -34.26
C ALA A 167 55.56 13.13 -34.41
#